data_AF-A0A210QB74-F1
#
_entry.id   AF-A0A210QB74-F1
#
_cell.length_a   1.000
_cell.length_b   1.000
_cell.length_c   1.000
_cell.angle_alpha   90.00
_cell.angle_beta   90.00
_cell.angle_gamma   90.00
#
_symmetry.space_group_name_H-M   'P 1'
#
loop_
_entity.id
_entity.type
_entity.pdbx_description
1 polymer ?
#
loop_
_entity_poly.entity_id
_entity_poly.type
_entity_poly.pdbx_seq_one_letter_code
_entity_poly.pdbx_strand_id
1 'polypeptide(L)'
;MSGLKWAVTHCAHAQYVVSADDDVYVAPDLLLRYLNIPLVLKIDKLYSGYLFRDTKPIRNPQDKWMVTISEYPFKDYPDYIFGGFVIMSMSTVRSFTVAAMYTKFLKFEDVYLGIIAAKVGIEARNNRYVNSRKTFTVSESFKTLIASHFYNNPKDLQRAWDCHLSILDQNDDKAVFCDYIGKRLQKLKSEIDNIVGWMEDVKYNS
;
A
#
# COMPACT_ATOMS: atom_id res chain seq x y z
N MET A 1 -19.41 -2.25 0.52
CA MET A 1 -20.07 -3.39 1.23
C MET A 1 -20.35 -4.61 0.37
N SER A 2 -20.72 -4.44 -0.90
CA SER A 2 -20.91 -5.55 -1.84
C SER A 2 -19.68 -6.45 -1.94
N GLY A 3 -18.46 -5.86 -1.93
CA GLY A 3 -17.19 -6.59 -1.97
C GLY A 3 -16.98 -7.56 -0.80
N LEU A 4 -17.21 -7.13 0.45
CA LEU A 4 -17.05 -8.00 1.63
C LEU A 4 -18.00 -9.19 1.58
N LYS A 5 -19.30 -8.93 1.33
CA LYS A 5 -20.30 -9.99 1.20
C LYS A 5 -19.96 -10.94 0.04
N TRP A 6 -19.55 -10.40 -1.10
CA TRP A 6 -19.15 -11.19 -2.26
C TRP A 6 -17.97 -12.12 -1.93
N ALA A 7 -16.95 -11.61 -1.24
CA ALA A 7 -15.79 -12.39 -0.84
C ALA A 7 -16.16 -13.52 0.15
N VAL A 8 -17.06 -13.25 1.10
CA VAL A 8 -17.57 -14.29 2.01
C VAL A 8 -18.34 -15.37 1.23
N THR A 9 -19.15 -14.99 0.26
CA THR A 9 -19.99 -15.93 -0.50
C THR A 9 -19.19 -16.76 -1.51
N HIS A 10 -18.22 -16.16 -2.21
CA HIS A 10 -17.56 -16.80 -3.36
C HIS A 10 -16.11 -17.23 -3.08
N CYS A 11 -15.47 -16.67 -2.04
CA CYS A 11 -14.08 -16.96 -1.69
C CYS A 11 -13.97 -17.49 -0.26
N ALA A 12 -14.95 -18.27 0.21
CA ALA A 12 -15.08 -18.66 1.62
C ALA A 12 -13.85 -19.39 2.22
N HIS A 13 -13.02 -20.02 1.39
CA HIS A 13 -11.80 -20.74 1.80
C HIS A 13 -10.51 -19.89 1.71
N ALA A 14 -10.57 -18.66 1.19
CA ALA A 14 -9.42 -17.78 1.18
C ALA A 14 -8.99 -17.44 2.62
N GLN A 15 -7.68 -17.37 2.87
CA GLN A 15 -7.14 -16.96 4.17
C GLN A 15 -7.18 -15.44 4.34
N TYR A 16 -6.90 -14.72 3.25
CA TYR A 16 -6.83 -13.27 3.20
C TYR A 16 -7.63 -12.73 2.02
N VAL A 17 -8.17 -11.52 2.19
CA VAL A 17 -8.78 -10.70 1.14
C VAL A 17 -8.04 -9.38 1.13
N VAL A 18 -7.60 -8.98 -0.06
CA VAL A 18 -6.95 -7.68 -0.27
C VAL A 18 -7.84 -6.85 -1.16
N SER A 19 -8.15 -5.64 -0.72
CA SER A 19 -8.85 -4.63 -1.51
C SER A 19 -7.85 -3.59 -1.98
N ALA A 20 -7.88 -3.27 -3.27
CA ALA A 20 -7.03 -2.23 -3.85
C ALA A 20 -7.84 -1.35 -4.82
N ASP A 21 -7.53 -0.05 -4.85
CA ASP A 21 -8.06 0.87 -5.87
C ASP A 21 -7.33 0.66 -7.21
N ASP A 22 -7.88 1.22 -8.29
CA ASP A 22 -7.31 1.14 -9.65
C ASP A 22 -6.08 2.04 -9.86
N ASP A 23 -5.81 2.98 -8.95
CA ASP A 23 -4.67 3.89 -8.94
C ASP A 23 -3.58 3.50 -7.94
N VAL A 24 -3.53 2.21 -7.55
CA VAL A 24 -2.61 1.68 -6.55
C VAL A 24 -1.61 0.70 -7.16
N TYR A 25 -0.32 0.97 -6.96
CA TYR A 25 0.73 -0.01 -7.22
C TYR A 25 0.73 -1.08 -6.12
N VAL A 26 0.86 -2.35 -6.51
CA VAL A 26 0.95 -3.49 -5.59
C VAL A 26 2.11 -4.40 -6.03
N ALA A 27 2.94 -4.84 -5.07
CA ALA A 27 3.99 -5.84 -5.20
C ALA A 27 3.52 -7.18 -4.61
N PRO A 28 3.00 -8.13 -5.42
CA PRO A 28 2.37 -9.35 -4.90
C PRO A 28 3.34 -10.28 -4.18
N ASP A 29 4.60 -10.37 -4.60
CA ASP A 29 5.58 -11.23 -3.95
C ASP A 29 5.93 -10.71 -2.54
N LEU A 30 6.08 -9.39 -2.38
CA LEU A 30 6.32 -8.75 -1.09
C LEU A 30 5.10 -8.86 -0.18
N LEU A 31 3.89 -8.76 -0.73
CA LEU A 31 2.65 -9.04 -0.01
C LEU A 31 2.63 -10.47 0.53
N LEU A 32 2.94 -11.46 -0.32
CA LEU A 32 2.97 -12.86 0.09
C LEU A 32 4.07 -13.13 1.13
N ARG A 33 5.24 -12.51 1.00
CA ARG A 33 6.29 -12.57 2.03
C ARG A 33 5.80 -12.01 3.36
N TYR A 34 5.12 -10.86 3.34
CA TYR A 34 4.54 -10.24 4.54
C TYR A 34 3.51 -11.14 5.22
N LEU A 35 2.58 -11.72 4.44
CA LEU A 35 1.54 -12.61 4.96
C LEU A 35 2.10 -13.91 5.55
N ASN A 36 3.29 -14.34 5.12
CA ASN A 36 3.99 -15.51 5.66
C ASN A 36 4.89 -15.21 6.87
N ILE A 37 4.97 -13.96 7.33
CA ILE A 37 5.74 -13.64 8.55
C ILE A 37 5.08 -14.35 9.75
N PRO A 38 5.82 -15.10 10.59
CA PRO A 38 5.23 -15.84 11.71
C PRO A 38 4.41 -14.98 12.69
N LEU A 39 4.78 -13.72 12.87
CA LEU A 39 4.02 -12.76 13.69
C LEU A 39 2.69 -12.37 13.04
N VAL A 40 2.64 -12.26 11.71
CA VAL A 40 1.42 -11.92 10.95
C VAL A 40 0.48 -13.13 10.89
N LEU A 41 1.03 -14.33 10.67
CA LEU A 41 0.26 -15.59 10.66
C LEU A 41 -0.49 -15.86 11.98
N LYS A 42 0.03 -15.37 13.11
CA LYS A 42 -0.61 -15.49 14.43
C LYS A 42 -1.77 -14.52 14.65
N ILE A 43 -1.99 -13.56 13.75
CA ILE A 43 -3.06 -12.58 13.86
C ILE A 43 -4.33 -13.16 13.25
N ASP A 44 -5.25 -13.63 14.10
CA ASP A 44 -6.54 -14.17 13.65
C ASP A 44 -7.34 -13.11 12.87
N LYS A 45 -7.57 -11.94 13.47
CA LYS A 45 -8.38 -10.85 12.90
C LYS A 45 -7.50 -9.73 12.31
N LEU A 46 -6.76 -10.05 11.25
CA LEU A 46 -5.92 -9.06 10.57
C LEU A 46 -6.79 -8.00 9.87
N TYR A 47 -6.51 -6.72 10.12
CA TYR A 47 -7.01 -5.55 9.40
C TYR A 47 -5.84 -4.56 9.30
N SER A 48 -5.24 -4.43 8.11
CA SER A 48 -3.95 -3.76 7.97
C SER A 48 -3.77 -2.99 6.66
N GLY A 49 -2.99 -1.93 6.71
CA GLY A 49 -2.63 -1.05 5.59
C GLY A 49 -2.03 0.25 6.13
N TYR A 50 -2.14 1.36 5.41
CA TYR A 50 -1.68 2.64 5.94
C TYR A 50 -2.67 3.15 7.01
N LEU A 51 -2.21 3.35 8.24
CA LEU A 51 -3.09 3.69 9.36
C LEU A 51 -3.27 5.21 9.52
N PHE A 52 -4.53 5.64 9.59
CA PHE A 52 -4.91 6.97 10.06
C PHE A 52 -5.36 6.93 11.52
N ARG A 53 -4.87 7.92 12.29
CA ARG A 53 -5.18 8.15 13.70
C ARG A 53 -5.57 9.60 13.94
N ASP A 54 -6.29 9.84 15.03
CA ASP A 54 -6.61 11.18 15.55
C ASP A 54 -7.27 12.10 14.51
N THR A 55 -8.03 11.51 13.58
CA THR A 55 -8.71 12.25 12.52
C THR A 55 -10.13 12.65 12.94
N LYS A 56 -10.63 13.75 12.36
CA LYS A 56 -11.93 14.33 12.71
C LYS A 56 -12.81 14.50 11.48
N PRO A 57 -14.14 14.30 11.60
CA PRO A 57 -15.09 14.70 10.58
C PRO A 57 -14.99 16.21 10.30
N ILE A 58 -14.82 16.56 9.03
CA ILE A 58 -14.84 17.95 8.58
C ILE A 58 -16.29 18.46 8.69
N ARG A 59 -16.49 19.57 9.39
CA ARG A 59 -17.83 20.14 9.63
C ARG A 59 -18.13 21.37 8.76
N ASN A 60 -17.23 21.74 7.86
CA ASN A 60 -17.39 22.88 6.95
C ASN A 60 -18.30 22.51 5.76
N PRO A 61 -19.47 23.16 5.56
CA PRO A 61 -20.37 22.87 4.45
C PRO A 61 -19.78 23.04 3.03
N GLN A 62 -18.70 23.80 2.89
CA GLN A 62 -18.04 24.03 1.59
C GLN A 62 -17.00 22.96 1.25
N ASP A 63 -16.70 22.06 2.18
CA ASP A 63 -15.73 21.00 1.95
C ASP A 63 -16.41 19.77 1.33
N LYS A 64 -15.84 19.23 0.25
CA LYS A 64 -16.36 18.01 -0.39
C LYS A 64 -16.37 16.80 0.57
N TRP A 65 -15.54 16.84 1.61
CA TRP A 65 -15.44 15.80 2.64
C TRP A 65 -16.27 16.12 3.90
N MET A 66 -17.19 17.08 3.84
CA MET A 66 -18.06 17.44 4.97
C MET A 66 -18.85 16.23 5.48
N VAL A 67 -18.95 16.10 6.81
CA VAL A 67 -19.87 15.19 7.50
C VAL A 67 -20.68 15.97 8.52
N THR A 68 -22.00 15.82 8.48
CA THR A 68 -22.92 16.45 9.42
C THR A 68 -22.95 15.74 10.77
N ILE A 69 -23.40 16.43 11.82
CA ILE A 69 -23.56 15.84 13.16
C ILE A 69 -24.59 14.69 13.14
N SER A 70 -25.62 14.78 12.31
CA SER A 70 -26.63 13.71 12.15
C SER A 70 -26.07 12.48 11.44
N GLU A 71 -25.13 12.64 10.51
CA GLU A 71 -24.41 11.51 9.89
C GLU A 71 -23.48 10.82 10.89
N TYR A 72 -22.66 11.59 11.61
CA TYR A 72 -21.72 11.08 12.59
C TYR A 72 -21.63 12.04 13.79
N PRO A 73 -22.19 11.69 14.96
CA PRO A 73 -22.31 12.62 16.08
C PRO A 73 -21.04 12.73 16.92
N PHE A 74 -20.09 11.80 16.78
CA PHE A 74 -18.87 11.80 17.57
C PHE A 74 -17.86 12.85 17.08
N LYS A 75 -17.00 13.28 18.00
CA LYS A 75 -15.99 14.32 17.75
C LYS A 75 -14.87 13.82 16.85
N ASP A 76 -14.43 12.59 17.05
CA ASP A 76 -13.26 11.99 16.42
C ASP A 76 -13.68 10.70 15.70
N TYR A 77 -13.01 10.37 14.60
CA TYR A 77 -13.14 9.05 13.96
C TYR A 77 -12.31 8.02 14.74
N PRO A 78 -12.73 6.75 14.78
CA PRO A 78 -11.86 5.68 15.25
C PRO A 78 -10.66 5.51 14.31
N ASP A 79 -9.61 4.84 14.79
CA ASP A 79 -8.48 4.42 13.96
C ASP A 79 -8.98 3.58 12.75
N TYR A 80 -8.49 3.91 11.56
CA TYR A 80 -8.88 3.22 10.33
C TYR A 80 -7.73 3.09 9.34
N ILE A 81 -7.81 2.07 8.48
CA ILE A 81 -6.87 1.91 7.38
C ILE A 81 -7.32 2.80 6.24
N PHE A 82 -6.44 3.69 5.78
CA PHE A 82 -6.66 4.55 4.64
C PHE A 82 -7.06 3.73 3.41
N GLY A 83 -7.97 4.31 2.61
CA GLY A 83 -8.45 3.72 1.38
C GLY A 83 -7.36 3.31 0.39
N GLY A 84 -7.77 2.48 -0.56
CA GLY A 84 -6.99 2.03 -1.70
C GLY A 84 -5.99 0.92 -1.50
N PHE A 85 -5.54 0.60 -0.29
CA PHE A 85 -4.92 -0.72 -0.07
C PHE A 85 -5.16 -1.24 1.34
N VAL A 86 -6.00 -2.28 1.43
CA VAL A 86 -6.43 -2.89 2.70
C VAL A 86 -6.23 -4.40 2.64
N ILE A 87 -5.51 -4.92 3.63
CA ILE A 87 -5.32 -6.35 3.87
C ILE A 87 -6.23 -6.78 5.01
N MET A 88 -7.09 -7.78 4.75
CA MET A 88 -7.94 -8.38 5.77
C MET A 88 -7.77 -9.89 5.81
N SER A 89 -7.77 -10.47 7.00
CA SER A 89 -8.04 -11.90 7.16
C SER A 89 -9.49 -12.21 6.81
N MET A 90 -9.79 -13.43 6.38
CA MET A 90 -11.18 -13.83 6.13
C MET A 90 -12.06 -13.78 7.39
N SER A 91 -11.49 -13.98 8.58
CA SER A 91 -12.21 -13.83 9.86
C SER A 91 -12.63 -12.36 10.09
N THR A 92 -11.77 -11.39 9.75
CA THR A 92 -12.10 -9.97 9.72
C THR A 92 -13.21 -9.68 8.72
N VAL A 93 -13.09 -10.16 7.48
CA VAL A 93 -14.09 -9.93 6.41
C VAL A 93 -15.47 -10.46 6.82
N ARG A 94 -15.55 -11.65 7.43
CA ARG A 94 -16.79 -12.21 7.96
C ARG A 94 -17.37 -11.34 9.09
N SER A 95 -16.53 -10.95 10.04
CA SER A 95 -16.94 -10.07 11.16
C SER A 95 -17.47 -8.73 10.65
N PHE A 96 -16.78 -8.12 9.69
CA PHE A 96 -17.18 -6.86 9.07
C PHE A 96 -18.47 -7.00 8.28
N THR A 97 -18.64 -8.09 7.52
CA THR A 97 -19.86 -8.36 6.74
C THR A 97 -21.10 -8.42 7.64
N VAL A 98 -21.00 -9.03 8.82
CA VAL A 98 -22.11 -9.08 9.78
C VAL A 98 -22.34 -7.71 10.43
N ALA A 99 -21.28 -7.08 10.95
CA ALA A 99 -21.40 -5.80 11.63
C ALA A 99 -21.88 -4.66 10.72
N ALA A 100 -21.53 -4.71 9.44
CA ALA A 100 -22.03 -3.83 8.39
C ALA A 100 -23.57 -3.76 8.34
N MET A 101 -24.27 -4.90 8.51
CA MET A 101 -25.73 -4.95 8.47
C MET A 101 -26.39 -4.17 9.61
N TYR A 102 -25.68 -3.97 10.72
CA TYR A 102 -26.18 -3.29 11.92
C TYR A 102 -25.54 -1.91 12.13
N THR A 103 -24.80 -1.39 11.16
CA THR A 103 -24.03 -0.15 11.29
C THR A 103 -24.51 0.87 10.27
N LYS A 104 -24.98 2.02 10.75
CA LYS A 104 -25.43 3.14 9.92
C LYS A 104 -24.34 3.49 8.91
N PHE A 105 -24.69 3.46 7.63
CA PHE A 105 -23.78 3.74 6.54
C PHE A 105 -23.18 5.14 6.64
N LEU A 106 -21.87 5.25 6.39
CA LEU A 106 -21.13 6.49 6.22
C LEU A 106 -20.50 6.46 4.82
N LYS A 107 -20.54 7.58 4.11
CA LYS A 107 -20.13 7.67 2.70
C LYS A 107 -18.64 7.42 2.43
N PHE A 108 -17.78 7.54 3.43
CA PHE A 108 -16.34 7.27 3.30
C PHE A 108 -16.06 5.84 3.69
N GLU A 109 -15.68 5.01 2.72
CA GLU A 109 -15.51 3.57 2.91
C GLU A 109 -14.45 3.25 3.97
N ASP A 110 -13.30 3.92 3.92
CA ASP A 110 -12.19 3.73 4.85
C ASP A 110 -12.58 4.07 6.30
N VAL A 111 -13.20 5.23 6.52
CA VAL A 111 -13.74 5.62 7.82
C VAL A 111 -14.85 4.66 8.26
N TYR A 112 -15.73 4.25 7.35
CA TYR A 112 -16.82 3.33 7.64
C TYR A 112 -16.30 1.95 8.08
N LEU A 113 -15.26 1.43 7.44
CA LEU A 113 -14.56 0.21 7.88
C LEU A 113 -13.88 0.41 9.24
N GLY A 114 -13.33 1.59 9.52
CA GLY A 114 -12.85 1.97 10.86
C GLY A 114 -13.94 1.90 11.94
N ILE A 115 -15.13 2.44 11.65
CA ILE A 115 -16.28 2.38 12.56
C ILE A 115 -16.70 0.94 12.81
N ILE A 116 -16.75 0.12 11.76
CA ILE A 116 -17.02 -1.32 11.90
C ILE A 116 -15.95 -1.98 12.76
N ALA A 117 -14.67 -1.73 12.47
CA ALA A 117 -13.54 -2.31 13.20
C ALA A 117 -13.63 -2.01 14.70
N ALA A 118 -13.83 -0.74 15.06
CA ALA A 118 -14.03 -0.32 16.44
C ALA A 118 -15.25 -1.00 17.09
N LYS A 119 -16.37 -1.11 16.36
CA LYS A 119 -17.59 -1.75 16.87
C LYS A 119 -17.43 -3.24 17.17
N VAL A 120 -16.60 -3.96 16.41
CA VAL A 120 -16.34 -5.40 16.62
C VAL A 120 -15.03 -5.68 17.38
N GLY A 121 -14.36 -4.64 17.88
CA GLY A 121 -13.11 -4.77 18.63
C GLY A 121 -11.94 -5.31 17.80
N ILE A 122 -11.89 -5.01 16.49
CA ILE A 122 -10.77 -5.34 15.61
C ILE A 122 -9.85 -4.13 15.50
N GLU A 123 -8.57 -4.33 15.79
CA GLU A 123 -7.54 -3.29 15.75
C GLU A 123 -7.11 -2.99 14.29
N ALA A 124 -7.10 -1.72 13.91
CA ALA A 124 -6.49 -1.25 12.66
C ALA A 124 -4.96 -1.21 12.82
N ARG A 125 -4.24 -2.03 12.05
CA ARG A 125 -2.78 -2.21 12.18
C ARG A 125 -2.01 -1.52 11.07
N ASN A 126 -1.14 -0.59 11.45
CA ASN A 126 -0.24 0.06 10.50
C ASN A 126 0.69 -0.93 9.81
N ASN A 127 0.76 -0.88 8.49
CA ASN A 127 1.73 -1.61 7.69
C ASN A 127 2.75 -0.62 7.12
N ARG A 128 3.99 -0.66 7.63
CA ARG A 128 5.07 0.23 7.18
C ARG A 128 5.50 0.05 5.72
N TYR A 129 5.04 -1.02 5.07
CA TYR A 129 5.30 -1.30 3.66
C TYR A 129 4.15 -0.86 2.75
N VAL A 130 3.14 -0.18 3.30
CA VAL A 130 2.02 0.40 2.55
C VAL A 130 2.08 1.91 2.72
N ASN A 131 2.13 2.66 1.63
CA ASN A 131 2.18 4.11 1.63
C ASN A 131 0.85 4.71 1.15
N SER A 132 0.35 5.74 1.84
CA SER A 132 -0.82 6.52 1.40
C SER A 132 -0.53 7.50 0.27
N ARG A 133 0.70 7.52 -0.25
CA ARG A 133 1.12 8.40 -1.35
C ARG A 133 1.95 7.64 -2.37
N LYS A 134 2.02 8.22 -3.57
CA LYS A 134 2.84 7.71 -4.66
C LYS A 134 4.29 7.62 -4.20
N THR A 135 4.86 6.43 -4.32
CA THR A 135 6.29 6.23 -4.07
C THR A 135 7.02 6.26 -5.40
N PHE A 136 7.95 7.20 -5.55
CA PHE A 136 8.73 7.31 -6.77
C PHE A 136 9.70 6.13 -6.90
N THR A 137 9.84 5.59 -8.10
CA THR A 137 10.72 4.45 -8.43
C THR A 137 12.21 4.73 -8.16
N VAL A 138 12.61 6.01 -8.06
CA VAL A 138 13.96 6.42 -7.63
C VAL A 138 14.24 6.16 -6.14
N SER A 139 13.19 6.00 -5.32
CA SER A 139 13.34 5.88 -3.88
C SER A 139 13.77 4.47 -3.48
N GLU A 140 14.73 4.35 -2.56
CA GLU A 140 15.11 3.06 -2.00
C GLU A 140 13.95 2.37 -1.28
N SER A 141 13.03 3.14 -0.71
CA SER A 141 11.82 2.60 -0.07
C SER A 141 10.93 1.83 -1.05
N PHE A 142 10.97 2.14 -2.35
CA PHE A 142 10.17 1.47 -3.38
C PHE A 142 10.47 -0.04 -3.42
N LYS A 143 11.73 -0.45 -3.19
CA LYS A 143 12.18 -1.85 -3.27
C LYS A 143 11.52 -2.78 -2.25
N THR A 144 11.07 -2.23 -1.13
CA THR A 144 10.51 -3.00 -0.01
C THR A 144 9.02 -2.74 0.17
N LEU A 145 8.43 -1.96 -0.73
CA LEU A 145 7.06 -1.49 -0.62
C LEU A 145 6.08 -2.52 -1.18
N ILE A 146 5.11 -2.91 -0.37
CA ILE A 146 3.99 -3.75 -0.77
C ILE A 146 3.01 -2.97 -1.64
N ALA A 147 2.67 -1.74 -1.26
CA ALA A 147 1.74 -0.92 -2.04
C ALA A 147 1.94 0.59 -1.84
N SER A 148 1.58 1.38 -2.84
CA SER A 148 1.43 2.83 -2.74
C SER A 148 0.28 3.37 -3.57
N HIS A 149 -0.33 4.45 -3.07
CA HIS A 149 -1.52 5.10 -3.66
C HIS A 149 -1.17 6.24 -4.67
N PHE A 150 -2.18 6.79 -5.34
CA PHE A 150 -2.17 8.01 -6.17
C PHE A 150 -1.37 7.92 -7.47
N TYR A 151 -1.45 6.80 -8.18
CA TYR A 151 -0.95 6.67 -9.54
C TYR A 151 -2.01 7.10 -10.55
N ASN A 152 -2.27 8.40 -10.61
CA ASN A 152 -3.31 9.02 -11.44
C ASN A 152 -3.12 8.85 -12.97
N ASN A 153 -2.03 8.21 -13.41
CA ASN A 153 -1.73 7.95 -14.82
C ASN A 153 -1.36 6.48 -14.98
N PRO A 154 -2.05 5.72 -15.86
CA PRO A 154 -1.72 4.31 -16.12
C PRO A 154 -0.26 4.06 -16.52
N LYS A 155 0.39 5.04 -17.18
CA LYS A 155 1.82 4.95 -17.51
C LYS A 155 2.71 4.96 -16.26
N ASP A 156 2.30 5.62 -15.19
CA ASP A 156 3.05 5.62 -13.94
C ASP A 156 2.93 4.27 -13.22
N LEU A 157 1.76 3.62 -13.26
CA LEU A 157 1.59 2.25 -12.78
C LEU A 157 2.45 1.27 -13.57
N GLN A 158 2.43 1.39 -14.90
CA GLN A 158 3.27 0.55 -15.77
C GLN A 158 4.75 0.73 -15.42
N ARG A 159 5.25 1.97 -15.27
CA ARG A 159 6.65 2.21 -14.87
C ARG A 159 6.98 1.65 -13.49
N ALA A 160 6.06 1.76 -12.53
CA ALA A 160 6.25 1.18 -11.20
C ALA A 160 6.34 -0.35 -11.28
N TRP A 161 5.48 -0.98 -12.07
CA TRP A 161 5.50 -2.41 -12.32
C TRP A 161 6.77 -2.86 -13.03
N ASP A 162 7.21 -2.15 -14.07
CA ASP A 162 8.44 -2.48 -14.80
C ASP A 162 9.68 -2.33 -13.90
N CYS A 163 9.74 -1.29 -13.06
CA CYS A 163 10.80 -1.16 -12.05
C CYS A 163 10.75 -2.32 -11.04
N HIS A 164 9.57 -2.74 -10.58
CA HIS A 164 9.42 -3.87 -9.67
C HIS A 164 9.93 -5.19 -10.28
N LEU A 165 9.53 -5.51 -11.51
CA LEU A 165 10.01 -6.71 -12.21
C LEU A 165 11.54 -6.70 -12.37
N SER A 166 12.12 -5.53 -12.60
CA SER A 166 13.58 -5.37 -12.71
C SER A 166 14.30 -5.69 -11.39
N ILE A 167 13.66 -5.39 -10.26
CA ILE A 167 14.20 -5.72 -8.93
C ILE A 167 14.13 -7.22 -8.67
N LEU A 168 13.06 -7.89 -9.12
CA LEU A 168 12.85 -9.33 -8.91
C LEU A 168 13.75 -10.20 -9.79
N ASP A 169 13.82 -9.92 -11.08
CA ASP A 169 14.47 -10.81 -12.05
C ASP A 169 16.00 -10.70 -12.04
N GLN A 170 16.60 -9.77 -11.29
CA GLN A 170 18.01 -9.34 -11.45
C GLN A 170 18.40 -9.17 -12.93
N ASN A 171 17.43 -8.77 -13.76
CA ASN A 171 17.57 -8.76 -15.20
C ASN A 171 17.98 -7.36 -15.65
N ASP A 172 19.26 -7.23 -15.96
CA ASP A 172 19.92 -5.97 -16.29
C ASP A 172 19.23 -5.22 -17.46
N ASP A 173 18.60 -5.95 -18.40
CA ASP A 173 17.91 -5.37 -19.55
C ASP A 173 16.63 -4.60 -19.18
N LYS A 174 15.91 -5.05 -18.14
CA LYS A 174 14.71 -4.35 -17.64
C LYS A 174 15.05 -3.24 -16.67
N ALA A 175 16.22 -3.32 -16.05
CA ALA A 175 16.69 -2.38 -15.04
C ALA A 175 16.72 -0.92 -15.54
N VAL A 176 16.82 -0.72 -16.85
CA VAL A 176 16.69 0.59 -17.54
C VAL A 176 15.38 1.32 -17.21
N PHE A 177 14.29 0.61 -16.89
CA PHE A 177 12.99 1.21 -16.55
C PHE A 177 12.83 1.58 -15.07
N CYS A 178 13.77 1.18 -14.21
CA CYS A 178 13.85 1.68 -12.86
C CYS A 178 14.88 2.82 -12.82
N ASP A 179 14.41 4.08 -12.70
CA ASP A 179 15.28 5.27 -12.63
C ASP A 179 16.44 5.12 -11.62
N TYR A 180 16.25 4.32 -10.57
CA TYR A 180 17.28 3.94 -9.62
C TYR A 180 18.45 3.19 -10.27
N ILE A 181 18.17 2.12 -11.03
CA ILE A 181 19.23 1.33 -11.67
C ILE A 181 19.87 2.18 -12.77
N GLY A 182 19.09 2.92 -13.56
CA GLY A 182 19.63 3.82 -14.58
C GLY A 182 20.62 4.85 -14.01
N LYS A 183 20.25 5.56 -12.93
CA LYS A 183 21.16 6.51 -12.26
C LYS A 183 22.35 5.82 -11.60
N ARG A 184 22.16 4.65 -10.98
CA ARG A 184 23.24 3.90 -10.34
C ARG A 184 24.23 3.33 -11.35
N LEU A 185 23.77 2.85 -12.50
CA LEU A 185 24.59 2.43 -13.63
C LEU A 185 25.36 3.61 -14.23
N GLN A 186 24.73 4.78 -14.40
CA GLN A 186 25.44 5.99 -14.84
C GLN A 186 26.53 6.43 -13.85
N LYS A 187 26.24 6.38 -12.55
CA LYS A 187 27.24 6.70 -11.50
C LYS A 187 28.40 5.70 -11.52
N LEU A 188 28.10 4.40 -11.56
CA LEU A 188 29.11 3.33 -11.62
C LEU A 188 29.96 3.45 -12.88
N LYS A 189 29.33 3.74 -14.04
CA LYS A 189 30.06 3.99 -15.29
C LYS A 189 31.02 5.16 -15.15
N SER A 190 30.58 6.29 -14.59
CA SER A 190 31.45 7.45 -14.35
C SER A 190 32.60 7.14 -13.39
N GLU A 191 32.37 6.32 -12.35
CA GLU A 191 33.42 5.89 -11.42
C GLU A 191 34.44 4.97 -12.11
N ILE A 192 33.98 4.03 -12.93
CA ILE A 192 34.84 3.14 -13.72
C ILE A 192 35.67 3.94 -14.73
N ASP A 193 35.03 4.84 -15.49
CA ASP A 193 35.71 5.67 -16.49
C ASP A 193 36.83 6.52 -15.84
N ASN A 194 36.61 7.05 -14.63
CA ASN A 194 37.64 7.76 -13.86
C ASN A 194 38.81 6.85 -13.44
N ILE A 195 38.53 5.63 -13.00
CA ILE A 195 39.57 4.66 -12.59
C ILE A 195 40.40 4.23 -13.81
N VAL A 196 39.75 3.96 -14.94
CA VAL A 196 40.43 3.60 -16.19
C VAL A 196 41.33 4.73 -16.67
N GLY A 197 40.84 5.97 -16.67
CA GLY A 197 41.66 7.14 -17.01
C GLY A 197 42.88 7.29 -16.11
N TRP A 198 42.73 7.11 -14.79
CA TRP A 198 43.85 7.13 -13.85
C TRP A 198 44.88 6.03 -14.15
N MET A 199 44.44 4.82 -14.50
CA MET A 199 45.36 3.73 -14.86
C MET A 199 46.13 3.99 -16.16
N GLU A 200 45.49 4.64 -17.13
CA GLU A 200 46.14 5.06 -18.38
C GLU A 200 47.19 6.14 -18.12
N ASP A 201 46.87 7.15 -17.30
CA ASP A 201 47.81 8.20 -16.91
C ASP A 201 49.04 7.64 -16.17
N VAL A 202 48.85 6.65 -15.29
CA VAL A 202 49.96 5.98 -14.58
C VAL A 202 50.83 5.20 -15.56
N LYS A 203 50.24 4.51 -16.55
CA LYS A 203 50.99 3.78 -17.59
C LYS A 203 51.81 4.68 -18.50
N TYR A 204 51.33 5.87 -18.82
CA TYR A 204 52.03 6.81 -19.71
C TYR A 204 53.11 7.63 -19.00
N ASN A 205 53.05 7.73 -17.67
CA ASN A 205 54.01 8.48 -16.84
C ASN A 205 54.98 7.58 -16.04
N SER A 206 55.05 6.28 -16.36
CA SER A 206 56.03 5.31 -15.83
C SER A 206 56.96 4.80 -16.92
#